data_AF-X1HB35-F1
#
_entry.id   AF-X1HB35-F1
#
_cell.length_a   1.000
_cell.length_b   1.000
_cell.length_c   1.000
_cell.angle_alpha   90.00
_cell.angle_beta   90.00
_cell.angle_gamma   90.00
#
_symmetry.space_group_name_H-M   'P 1'
#
loop_
_entity.id
_entity.type
_entity.pdbx_description
1 polymer ?
#
loop_
_entity_poly.entity_id
_entity_poly.type
_entity_poly.pdbx_seq_one_letter_code
_entity_poly.pdbx_strand_id
1 'polypeptide(L)'
;TNDLGTCTICHIGTRDLKAHTTKADILIVAAGKAGLITGEHIMPGATVIDVGINRIPVLDEDGRPVLNEKGRKKMKTVGDVDFESAKEVAGTITPVPGGVGPVTVAMLLRNTVRAARAQVG
;
A
#
# COMPACT_ATOMS: atom_id res chain seq x y z
N THR A 1 -15.76 -2.78 22.18
CA THR A 1 -15.02 -2.79 20.91
C THR A 1 -15.03 -4.22 20.43
N ASN A 2 -15.44 -4.50 19.20
CA ASN A 2 -15.48 -5.88 18.72
C ASN A 2 -14.03 -6.25 18.34
N ASP A 3 -13.37 -7.09 19.14
CA ASP A 3 -11.93 -7.38 19.02
C ASP A 3 -11.59 -8.33 17.84
N LEU A 4 -12.58 -8.70 17.04
CA LEU A 4 -12.47 -9.67 15.96
C LEU A 4 -12.95 -9.06 14.63
N GLY A 5 -12.16 -9.21 13.57
CA GLY A 5 -12.52 -8.84 12.20
C GLY A 5 -12.77 -10.07 11.32
N THR A 6 -13.77 -10.01 10.43
CA THR A 6 -13.99 -11.05 9.42
C THR A 6 -13.09 -10.80 8.21
N CYS A 7 -12.23 -11.76 7.89
CA CYS A 7 -11.25 -11.62 6.81
C CYS A 7 -11.75 -12.20 5.49
N THR A 8 -11.51 -11.47 4.39
CA THR A 8 -11.58 -11.97 3.02
C THR A 8 -10.22 -11.79 2.38
N ILE A 9 -9.66 -12.84 1.77
CA ILE A 9 -8.38 -12.78 1.07
C ILE A 9 -8.64 -12.81 -0.43
N CYS A 10 -8.15 -11.79 -1.13
CA CYS A 10 -8.18 -11.72 -2.59
C CYS A 10 -6.78 -12.01 -3.16
N HIS A 11 -6.74 -12.52 -4.39
CA HIS A 11 -5.50 -12.83 -5.11
C HIS A 11 -5.73 -12.71 -6.62
N ILE A 12 -4.71 -13.04 -7.42
CA ILE A 12 -4.75 -12.96 -8.90
C ILE A 12 -5.89 -13.75 -9.57
N GLY A 13 -6.52 -14.70 -8.86
CA GLY A 13 -7.63 -15.52 -9.37
C GLY A 13 -9.01 -15.01 -8.95
N THR A 14 -9.07 -13.95 -8.14
CA THR A 14 -10.32 -13.31 -7.74
C THR A 14 -10.97 -12.65 -8.95
N ARG A 15 -12.13 -13.14 -9.37
CA ARG A 15 -12.82 -12.68 -10.60
C ARG A 15 -13.31 -11.23 -10.51
N ASP A 16 -13.93 -10.87 -9.40
CA ASP A 16 -14.46 -9.53 -9.17
C ASP A 16 -13.86 -8.96 -7.88
N LEU A 17 -12.64 -8.41 -8.02
CA LEU A 17 -11.92 -7.81 -6.90
C LEU A 17 -12.75 -6.70 -6.25
N LYS A 18 -13.42 -5.87 -7.06
CA LYS A 18 -14.21 -4.71 -6.61
C LYS A 18 -15.37 -5.14 -5.71
N ALA A 19 -16.06 -6.23 -6.02
CA ALA A 19 -17.16 -6.75 -5.19
C ALA A 19 -16.71 -7.20 -3.78
N HIS A 20 -15.42 -7.48 -3.60
CA HIS A 20 -14.84 -7.78 -2.28
C HIS A 20 -14.32 -6.52 -1.59
N THR A 21 -13.54 -5.70 -2.30
CA THR A 21 -12.87 -4.53 -1.69
C THR A 21 -13.85 -3.44 -1.25
N THR A 22 -14.98 -3.29 -1.95
CA THR A 22 -16.05 -2.33 -1.61
C THR A 22 -16.89 -2.73 -0.38
N LYS A 23 -16.64 -3.92 0.19
CA LYS A 23 -17.28 -4.38 1.44
C LYS A 23 -16.34 -4.32 2.65
N ALA A 24 -15.11 -3.84 2.46
CA ALA A 24 -14.09 -3.88 3.50
C ALA A 24 -14.06 -2.57 4.29
N ASP A 25 -14.36 -2.64 5.60
CA ASP A 25 -14.14 -1.52 6.53
C ASP A 25 -12.65 -1.20 6.67
N ILE A 26 -11.79 -2.23 6.55
CA ILE A 26 -10.34 -2.14 6.53
C ILE A 26 -9.83 -2.87 5.28
N LEU A 27 -9.20 -2.15 4.37
CA LEU A 27 -8.63 -2.67 3.14
C LEU A 27 -7.10 -2.66 3.21
N ILE A 28 -6.48 -3.84 3.26
CA ILE A 28 -5.03 -4.02 3.20
C ILE A 28 -4.63 -4.41 1.77
N VAL A 29 -3.82 -3.58 1.11
CA VAL A 29 -3.44 -3.77 -0.28
C VAL A 29 -1.96 -4.14 -0.37
N ALA A 30 -1.68 -5.38 -0.80
CA ALA A 30 -0.34 -5.96 -0.85
C ALA A 30 -0.15 -6.83 -2.12
N ALA A 31 -0.59 -6.31 -3.26
CA ALA A 31 -0.60 -7.01 -4.55
C ALA A 31 0.69 -6.80 -5.36
N GLY A 32 1.48 -5.76 -5.06
CA GLY A 32 2.70 -5.43 -5.80
C GLY A 32 2.42 -4.95 -7.23
N LYS A 33 1.32 -4.24 -7.44
CA LYS A 33 0.91 -3.68 -8.72
C LYS A 33 0.47 -2.24 -8.53
N ALA A 34 1.25 -1.32 -9.08
CA ALA A 34 1.02 0.12 -8.96
C ALA A 34 -0.38 0.53 -9.44
N GLY A 35 -1.12 1.24 -8.59
CA GLY A 35 -2.44 1.79 -8.90
C GLY A 35 -3.51 0.74 -9.23
N LEU A 36 -3.37 -0.50 -8.73
CA LEU A 36 -4.38 -1.55 -8.89
C LEU A 36 -5.71 -1.17 -8.23
N ILE A 37 -5.66 -0.58 -7.05
CA ILE A 37 -6.84 -0.15 -6.29
C ILE A 37 -7.03 1.34 -6.49
N THR A 38 -8.18 1.74 -7.03
CA THR A 38 -8.58 3.15 -7.18
C THR A 38 -9.72 3.48 -6.23
N GLY A 39 -10.11 4.76 -6.13
CA GLY A 39 -11.22 5.21 -5.28
C GLY A 39 -12.52 4.41 -5.40
N GLU A 40 -12.86 3.92 -6.60
CA GLU A 40 -14.07 3.12 -6.83
C GLU A 40 -14.05 1.74 -6.16
N HIS A 41 -12.86 1.25 -5.78
CA HIS A 41 -12.67 -0.05 -5.14
C HIS A 41 -12.86 0.02 -3.63
N ILE A 42 -13.00 1.23 -3.07
CA ILE A 42 -12.94 1.49 -1.63
C ILE A 42 -14.35 1.75 -1.10
N MET A 43 -14.69 1.13 0.02
CA MET A 43 -15.90 1.47 0.77
C MET A 43 -15.77 2.90 1.34
N PRO A 44 -16.76 3.80 1.15
CA PRO A 44 -16.70 5.13 1.73
C PRO A 44 -16.43 5.11 3.23
N GLY A 45 -15.43 5.86 3.68
CA GLY A 45 -15.02 5.92 5.09
C GLY A 45 -14.09 4.78 5.55
N ALA A 46 -13.75 3.81 4.70
CA ALA A 46 -12.87 2.70 5.06
C ALA A 46 -11.44 3.15 5.38
N THR A 47 -10.74 2.33 6.17
CA THR A 47 -9.29 2.47 6.41
C THR A 47 -8.53 1.70 5.36
N VAL A 48 -7.63 2.37 4.65
CA VAL A 48 -6.79 1.78 3.60
C VAL A 48 -5.33 1.72 4.05
N ILE A 49 -4.77 0.51 4.06
CA ILE A 49 -3.36 0.26 4.34
C ILE A 49 -2.71 -0.20 3.04
N ASP A 50 -2.00 0.72 2.40
CA ASP A 50 -1.23 0.45 1.19
C ASP A 50 0.16 -0.07 1.56
N VAL A 51 0.34 -1.38 1.40
CA VAL A 51 1.58 -2.09 1.69
C VAL A 51 2.53 -2.10 0.47
N GLY A 52 1.97 -1.91 -0.72
CA GLY A 52 2.69 -1.98 -1.98
C GLY A 52 3.83 -0.98 -2.07
N ILE A 53 4.96 -1.41 -2.60
CA ILE A 53 6.09 -0.53 -2.92
C ILE A 53 6.50 -0.80 -4.37
N ASN A 54 6.10 0.11 -5.26
CA ASN A 54 6.37 0.04 -6.67
C ASN A 54 7.28 1.21 -7.09
N ARG A 55 8.16 0.98 -8.07
CA ARG A 55 8.96 2.06 -8.69
C ARG A 55 8.52 2.26 -10.13
N ILE A 56 7.99 3.43 -10.43
CA ILE A 56 7.53 3.78 -11.77
C ILE A 56 8.32 4.97 -12.33
N PRO A 57 8.53 5.05 -13.65
CA PRO A 57 9.14 6.22 -14.26
C PRO A 57 8.30 7.49 -14.00
N VAL A 58 8.98 8.61 -13.76
CA VAL A 58 8.36 9.94 -13.80
C VAL A 58 8.22 10.33 -15.27
N LEU A 59 7.01 10.72 -15.67
CA LEU A 59 6.70 11.14 -17.03
C LEU A 59 6.55 12.67 -17.08
N ASP A 60 6.91 13.29 -18.21
CA ASP A 60 6.62 14.68 -18.53
C ASP A 60 5.19 14.84 -19.10
N GLU A 61 4.83 16.07 -19.50
CA GLU A 61 3.50 16.40 -20.05
C GLU A 61 3.18 15.63 -21.34
N ASP A 62 4.21 15.26 -22.12
CA ASP A 62 4.09 14.47 -23.35
C ASP A 62 4.11 12.94 -23.08
N GLY A 63 4.13 12.53 -21.81
CA GLY A 63 4.17 11.13 -21.40
C GLY A 63 5.54 10.45 -21.56
N ARG A 64 6.62 11.22 -21.76
CA ARG A 64 7.99 10.69 -21.94
C ARG A 64 8.72 10.60 -20.59
N PRO A 65 9.60 9.60 -20.39
CA PRO A 65 10.34 9.47 -19.14
C PRO A 65 11.29 10.65 -18.90
N VAL A 66 11.10 11.35 -17.78
CA VAL A 66 12.03 12.38 -17.30
C VAL A 66 13.36 11.72 -16.95
N LEU A 67 14.47 12.29 -17.41
CA LEU A 67 15.82 11.82 -17.09
C LEU A 67 16.37 12.57 -15.86
N ASN A 68 17.18 11.88 -15.06
CA ASN A 68 17.96 12.51 -14.00
C ASN A 68 19.29 13.06 -14.53
N GLU A 69 20.05 13.73 -13.66
CA GLU A 69 21.37 14.32 -13.97
C GLU A 69 22.39 13.33 -14.55
N LYS A 70 22.17 12.02 -14.36
CA LYS A 70 23.03 10.93 -14.88
C LYS A 70 22.47 10.30 -16.17
N GLY A 71 21.48 10.93 -16.81
CA GLY A 71 20.84 10.44 -18.04
C GLY A 71 19.98 9.18 -17.85
N ARG A 72 19.63 8.80 -16.61
CA ARG A 72 18.79 7.63 -16.32
C ARG A 72 17.35 8.06 -16.07
N LYS A 73 16.37 7.19 -16.35
CA LYS A 73 14.95 7.44 -16.03
C LYS A 73 14.80 7.79 -14.55
N LYS A 74 14.22 8.95 -14.27
CA LYS A 74 13.83 9.36 -12.93
C LYS A 74 12.68 8.46 -12.50
N MET A 75 12.83 7.81 -11.36
CA MET A 75 11.83 6.89 -10.81
C MET A 75 11.16 7.53 -9.60
N LYS A 76 9.85 7.36 -9.47
CA LYS A 76 9.10 7.67 -8.24
C LYS A 76 8.62 6.39 -7.58
N THR A 77 8.56 6.41 -6.25
CA THR A 77 7.98 5.32 -5.46
C THR A 77 6.50 5.58 -5.28
N VAL A 78 5.67 4.58 -5.57
CA VAL A 78 4.20 4.62 -5.42
C VAL A 78 3.71 3.31 -4.82
N GLY A 79 2.52 3.34 -4.25
CA GLY A 79 1.89 2.15 -3.68
C GLY A 79 1.09 1.34 -4.69
N ASP A 80 0.34 0.37 -4.19
CA ASP A 80 -0.63 -0.39 -4.99
C ASP A 80 -1.96 0.37 -5.17
N VAL A 81 -2.18 1.40 -4.35
CA VAL A 81 -3.37 2.24 -4.37
C VAL A 81 -3.06 3.53 -5.14
N ASP A 82 -4.00 3.93 -6.00
CA ASP A 82 -4.03 5.29 -6.52
C ASP A 82 -4.44 6.26 -5.41
N PHE A 83 -3.44 6.87 -4.78
CA PHE A 83 -3.60 7.67 -3.57
C PHE A 83 -4.57 8.84 -3.76
N GLU A 84 -4.52 9.52 -4.92
CA GLU A 84 -5.34 10.71 -5.15
C GLU A 84 -6.82 10.34 -5.22
N SER A 85 -7.19 9.31 -6.00
CA SER A 85 -8.59 8.88 -6.05
C SER A 85 -9.06 8.24 -4.75
N ALA A 86 -8.17 7.54 -4.03
CA ALA A 86 -8.51 6.90 -2.77
C ALA A 86 -8.73 7.89 -1.62
N LYS A 87 -7.96 8.98 -1.56
CA LYS A 87 -8.04 10.01 -0.52
C LYS A 87 -9.42 10.67 -0.45
N GLU A 88 -10.11 10.78 -1.59
CA GLU A 88 -11.45 11.38 -1.65
C GLU A 88 -12.56 10.46 -1.08
N VAL A 89 -12.29 9.16 -0.92
CA VAL A 89 -13.29 8.15 -0.51
C VAL A 89 -12.97 7.52 0.84
N ALA A 90 -11.69 7.21 1.09
CA ALA A 90 -11.24 6.56 2.30
C ALA A 90 -11.36 7.49 3.52
N GLY A 91 -11.75 6.93 4.67
CA GLY A 91 -11.72 7.67 5.93
C GLY A 91 -10.28 7.90 6.43
N THR A 92 -9.38 6.98 6.11
CA THR A 92 -7.94 7.11 6.37
C THR A 92 -7.16 6.26 5.37
N ILE A 93 -6.02 6.75 4.90
CA ILE A 93 -5.15 6.02 3.98
C ILE A 93 -3.67 6.23 4.35
N THR A 94 -2.88 5.16 4.32
CA THR A 94 -1.43 5.25 4.51
C THR A 94 -0.73 5.75 3.24
N PRO A 95 0.18 6.74 3.32
CA PRO A 95 0.88 7.23 2.13
C PRO A 95 1.99 6.27 1.69
N VAL A 96 2.29 6.26 0.39
CA VAL A 96 3.49 5.63 -0.16
C VAL A 96 4.26 6.66 -0.98
N PRO A 97 5.51 7.01 -0.61
CA PRO A 97 6.27 6.51 0.55
C PRO A 97 5.80 7.08 1.89
N GLY A 98 6.29 6.51 2.99
CA GLY A 98 6.11 7.06 4.36
C GLY A 98 5.10 6.33 5.25
N GLY A 99 4.32 5.39 4.71
CA GLY A 99 3.37 4.57 5.47
C GLY A 99 4.00 3.31 6.07
N VAL A 100 3.78 2.17 5.42
CA VAL A 100 4.14 0.85 5.97
C VAL A 100 5.64 0.60 6.11
N GLY A 101 6.47 1.19 5.25
CA GLY A 101 7.91 0.90 5.17
C GLY A 101 8.66 1.16 6.49
N PRO A 102 8.55 2.37 7.08
CA PRO A 102 9.11 2.66 8.40
C PRO A 102 8.62 1.74 9.52
N VAL A 103 7.33 1.35 9.50
CA VAL A 103 6.75 0.42 10.48
C VAL A 103 7.38 -0.96 10.36
N THR A 104 7.59 -1.45 9.14
CA THR A 104 8.27 -2.74 8.89
C THR A 104 9.69 -2.75 9.48
N VAL A 105 10.45 -1.67 9.30
CA VAL A 105 11.81 -1.55 9.89
C VAL A 105 11.75 -1.54 11.41
N ALA A 106 10.83 -0.76 12.00
CA ALA A 106 10.67 -0.71 13.46
C ALA A 106 10.29 -2.08 14.04
N MET A 107 9.40 -2.83 13.35
CA MET A 107 9.00 -4.17 13.77
C MET A 107 10.15 -5.18 13.66
N LEU A 108 10.99 -5.09 12.63
CA LEU A 108 12.21 -5.89 12.54
C LEU A 108 13.11 -5.65 13.76
N LEU A 109 13.42 -4.39 14.08
CA LEU A 109 14.29 -4.05 15.22
C LEU A 109 13.69 -4.52 16.55
N ARG A 110 12.39 -4.33 16.75
CA ARG A 110 11.68 -4.83 17.94
C ARG A 110 11.78 -6.35 18.06
N ASN A 111 11.62 -7.07 16.95
CA ASN A 111 11.74 -8.53 16.93
C ASN A 111 13.18 -8.98 17.21
N THR A 112 14.18 -8.26 16.69
CA THR A 112 15.60 -8.52 16.99
C THR A 112 15.90 -8.34 18.48
N VAL A 113 15.44 -7.26 19.11
CA VAL A 113 15.63 -7.04 20.56
C VAL A 113 14.95 -8.13 21.37
N ARG A 114 13.73 -8.54 20.98
CA ARG A 114 13.02 -9.65 21.63
C ARG A 114 13.81 -10.96 21.53
N ALA A 115 14.36 -11.28 20.37
CA ALA A 115 15.16 -12.48 20.16
C ALA A 115 16.44 -12.47 21.01
N ALA A 116 17.15 -11.34 21.05
CA ALA A 116 18.36 -11.20 21.87
C ALA A 116 18.06 -11.40 23.37
N ARG A 117 16.96 -10.83 23.88
CA ARG A 117 16.52 -11.04 25.27
C ARG A 117 16.22 -12.49 25.60
N ALA A 118 15.61 -13.23 24.66
CA ALA A 118 15.28 -14.64 24.85
C ALA A 118 16.50 -15.59 24.82
N GLN A 119 17.67 -15.12 24.38
CA GLN A 119 18.91 -15.92 24.41
C GLN A 119 19.66 -15.79 25.73
N VAL A 120 19.41 -14.72 26.50
CA VAL A 120 20.14 -14.40 27.73
C VAL A 120 19.30 -14.57 28.99
N GLY A 121 18.00 -14.90 28.86
CA GLY A 121 17.11 -15.26 29.96
C GLY A 121 16.70 -16.71 29.85
#